data_AF-A0A1Y1XEP2-F1
#
_entry.id   AF-A0A1Y1XEP2-F1
#
_cell.length_a   1.000
_cell.length_b   1.000
_cell.length_c   1.000
_cell.angle_alpha   90.00
_cell.angle_beta   90.00
_cell.angle_gamma   90.00
#
_symmetry.space_group_name_H-M   'P 1'
#
loop_
_entity.id
_entity.type
_entity.pdbx_description
1 polymer ?
#
loop_
_entity_poly.entity_id
_entity_poly.type
_entity_poly.pdbx_seq_one_letter_code
_entity_poly.pdbx_strand_id
1 'polypeptide(L)'
;ILSDPIFGDMISWEESGSRFVISNPKEFASQVLPKYYETSKFASFSRQLNIYNFYRISDRRRTKQYSENSSIVYSHPHFQRAKPELLHHIHRK
;
A
#
# COMPACT_ATOMS: atom_id res chain seq x y z
N ILE A 1 -7.47 5.79 4.60
CA ILE A 1 -5.99 5.73 4.62
C ILE A 1 -5.39 6.72 3.62
N LEU A 2 -5.34 6.40 2.32
CA LEU A 2 -4.64 7.25 1.33
C LEU A 2 -5.23 8.65 1.08
N SER A 3 -6.48 8.88 1.45
CA SER A 3 -7.13 10.19 1.36
C SER A 3 -6.88 11.08 2.59
N ASP A 4 -6.27 10.53 3.64
CA ASP A 4 -6.02 11.27 4.88
C ASP A 4 -4.59 11.85 4.86
N PRO A 5 -4.44 13.20 4.85
CA PRO A 5 -3.14 13.84 4.73
C PRO A 5 -2.23 13.57 5.94
N ILE A 6 -2.78 13.20 7.11
CA ILE A 6 -2.00 12.90 8.32
C ILE A 6 -1.05 11.73 8.08
N PHE A 7 -1.38 10.81 7.17
CA PHE A 7 -0.55 9.64 6.88
C PHE A 7 0.39 9.83 5.70
N GLY A 8 0.45 11.02 5.09
CA GLY A 8 1.17 11.27 3.84
C GLY A 8 2.67 10.89 3.86
N ASP A 9 3.32 11.02 5.01
CA ASP A 9 4.74 10.66 5.19
C ASP A 9 4.96 9.13 5.22
N MET A 10 3.93 8.36 5.62
CA MET A 10 4.00 6.91 5.78
C MET A 10 3.41 6.17 4.59
N ILE A 11 2.32 6.68 4.03
CA ILE A 11 1.59 6.09 2.90
C ILE A 11 0.98 7.20 2.04
N SER A 12 1.31 7.20 0.75
CA SER A 12 0.85 8.23 -0.18
C SER A 12 0.70 7.69 -1.60
N TRP A 13 -0.01 8.45 -2.42
CA TRP A 13 -0.09 8.19 -3.86
C TRP A 13 1.22 8.62 -4.53
N GLU A 14 1.66 7.86 -5.55
CA GLU A 14 2.63 8.36 -6.52
C GLU A 14 2.04 9.56 -7.29
N GLU A 15 2.89 10.41 -7.86
CA GLU A 15 2.48 11.58 -8.66
C GLU A 15 1.45 11.23 -9.74
N SER A 16 1.62 10.08 -10.41
CA SER A 16 0.71 9.57 -11.45
C SER A 16 -0.68 9.19 -10.91
N GLY A 17 -0.81 8.94 -9.60
CA GLY A 17 -2.03 8.42 -8.99
C GLY A 17 -2.36 6.97 -9.32
N SER A 18 -1.54 6.27 -10.10
CA SER A 18 -1.78 4.86 -10.48
C SER A 18 -1.28 3.85 -9.45
N ARG A 19 -0.47 4.31 -8.49
CA ARG A 19 0.22 3.50 -7.50
C ARG A 19 0.21 4.21 -6.16
N PHE A 20 0.36 3.43 -5.09
CA PHE A 20 0.66 3.99 -3.79
C PHE A 20 1.96 3.43 -3.23
N VAL A 21 2.61 4.25 -2.43
CA VAL A 21 3.90 4.01 -1.82
C VAL A 21 3.71 3.98 -0.31
N ILE A 22 4.32 2.99 0.33
CA ILE A 22 4.48 2.93 1.78
C ILE A 22 5.95 3.23 2.06
N SER A 23 6.25 4.46 2.48
CA SER A 23 7.62 4.94 2.64
C SER A 23 8.31 4.29 3.85
N ASN A 24 7.58 4.13 4.95
CA ASN A 24 8.07 3.50 6.18
C ASN A 24 7.10 2.39 6.64
N PRO A 25 7.31 1.13 6.20
CA PRO A 25 6.40 0.02 6.52
C PRO A 25 6.25 -0.24 8.02
N LYS A 26 7.31 -0.03 8.81
CA LYS A 26 7.30 -0.25 10.26
C LYS A 26 6.43 0.78 10.97
N GLU A 27 6.59 2.04 10.62
CA GLU A 27 5.81 3.14 11.18
C GLU A 27 4.36 3.13 10.72
N PHE A 28 4.12 2.85 9.43
CA PHE A 28 2.78 2.62 8.90
C PHE A 28 2.06 1.50 9.68
N ALA A 29 2.76 0.40 9.94
CA ALA A 29 2.22 -0.74 10.68
C ALA A 29 1.88 -0.41 12.13
N SER A 30 2.69 0.38 12.83
CA SER A 30 2.45 0.73 14.23
C SER A 30 1.46 1.89 14.42
N GLN A 31 1.42 2.87 13.52
CA GLN A 31 0.64 4.10 13.70
C GLN A 31 -0.68 4.12 12.92
N VAL A 32 -0.71 3.50 11.74
CA VAL A 32 -1.86 3.58 10.83
C VAL A 32 -2.74 2.35 10.92
N LEU A 33 -2.16 1.15 10.87
CA LEU A 33 -2.96 -0.09 10.85
C LEU A 33 -3.91 -0.23 12.06
N PRO A 34 -3.52 0.06 13.31
CA PRO A 34 -4.44 -0.03 14.46
C PRO A 34 -5.66 0.89 14.39
N LYS A 35 -5.61 1.94 13.56
CA LYS A 35 -6.73 2.88 13.38
C LYS A 35 -7.80 2.35 12.41
N TYR A 36 -7.46 1.35 11.59
CA TYR A 36 -8.32 0.82 10.52
C TYR A 36 -8.55 -0.70 10.61
N TYR A 37 -7.70 -1.42 11.34
CA TYR A 37 -7.70 -2.87 11.46
C TYR A 37 -7.44 -3.30 12.91
N GLU A 38 -7.91 -4.49 13.28
CA GLU A 38 -7.69 -5.08 14.62
C GLU A 38 -6.24 -5.49 14.88
N THR A 39 -5.37 -5.46 13.87
CA THR A 39 -4.00 -5.95 13.91
C THR A 39 -3.04 -4.91 13.32
N SER A 40 -1.94 -4.64 14.02
CA SER A 40 -0.82 -3.82 13.54
C SER A 40 0.17 -4.60 12.65
N LYS A 41 -0.05 -5.88 12.38
CA LYS A 41 0.89 -6.69 11.60
C LYS A 41 0.85 -6.30 10.12
N PHE A 42 1.96 -5.77 9.61
CA PHE A 42 2.12 -5.46 8.18
C PHE A 42 1.85 -6.66 7.27
N ALA A 43 2.24 -7.87 7.71
CA ALA A 43 2.00 -9.11 6.96
C ALA A 43 0.50 -9.35 6.70
N SER A 44 -0.38 -9.03 7.66
CA SER A 44 -1.83 -9.13 7.49
C SER A 44 -2.35 -8.14 6.44
N PHE A 45 -1.86 -6.90 6.47
CA PHE A 45 -2.19 -5.88 5.47
C PHE A 45 -1.71 -6.28 4.07
N SER A 46 -0.46 -6.73 3.95
CA SER A 46 0.09 -7.24 2.68
C SER A 46 -0.70 -8.44 2.15
N ARG A 47 -1.19 -9.33 3.04
CA ARG A 47 -2.06 -10.42 2.64
C ARG A 47 -3.42 -9.95 2.13
N GLN A 48 -4.02 -8.94 2.72
CA GLN A 48 -5.25 -8.32 2.19
C GLN A 48 -5.01 -7.79 0.78
N LEU A 49 -3.93 -7.05 0.56
CA LEU A 49 -3.56 -6.56 -0.77
C LEU A 49 -3.44 -7.72 -1.79
N ASN A 50 -2.79 -8.82 -1.42
CA ASN A 50 -2.69 -9.99 -2.28
C ASN A 50 -4.05 -10.65 -2.60
N ILE A 51 -4.97 -10.68 -1.63
CA ILE A 51 -6.32 -11.24 -1.82
C ILE A 51 -7.12 -10.43 -2.84
N TYR A 52 -6.91 -9.11 -2.88
CA TYR A 52 -7.50 -8.20 -3.87
C TYR A 52 -6.62 -7.99 -5.12
N ASN A 53 -5.67 -8.90 -5.38
CA ASN A 53 -4.79 -8.87 -6.55
C ASN A 53 -3.94 -7.60 -6.74
N PHE A 54 -3.67 -6.86 -5.67
CA PHE A 54 -2.64 -5.81 -5.73
C PHE A 54 -1.28 -6.47 -5.90
N TYR A 55 -0.51 -6.00 -6.87
CA TYR A 55 0.85 -6.47 -7.08
C TYR A 55 1.84 -5.48 -6.48
N ARG A 56 2.81 -6.04 -5.76
CA ARG A 56 3.96 -5.29 -5.26
C ARG A 56 4.93 -5.07 -6.41
N ILE A 57 5.29 -3.82 -6.65
CA ILE A 57 6.34 -3.48 -7.62
C ILE A 57 7.67 -3.60 -6.89
N SER A 58 8.45 -4.64 -7.24
CA SER A 58 9.83 -4.75 -6.81
C SER A 58 10.73 -3.92 -7.72
N ASP A 59 11.58 -3.09 -7.14
CA ASP A 59 12.67 -2.48 -7.88
C ASP A 59 13.63 -3.61 -8.30
N ARG A 60 13.58 -4.00 -9.59
CA ARG A 60 14.41 -5.08 -10.15
C ARG A 60 15.91 -4.79 -9.99
N ARG A 61 16.30 -3.55 -9.65
CA ARG A 61 17.69 -3.15 -9.39
C ARG A 61 18.15 -3.40 -7.94
N ARG A 62 17.22 -3.61 -6.99
CA ARG A 62 17.55 -3.97 -5.60
C ARG A 62 17.40 -5.47 -5.41
N THR A 63 18.45 -6.20 -5.79
CA THR A 63 18.64 -7.61 -5.44
C THR A 63 18.51 -7.82 -3.93
N LYS A 64 17.44 -8.50 -3.50
CA LYS A 64 17.35 -9.32 -2.28
C LYS A 64 17.82 -8.73 -0.92
N GLN A 65 17.82 -7.42 -0.73
CA GLN A 65 17.88 -6.84 0.62
C GLN A 65 16.61 -6.04 0.89
N TYR A 66 15.65 -6.71 1.54
CA TYR A 66 14.65 -6.02 2.34
C TYR A 66 15.38 -5.27 3.44
N SER A 67 15.72 -3.99 3.22
CA SER A 67 15.94 -3.11 4.35
C SER A 67 14.58 -2.86 4.98
N GLU A 68 14.45 -3.02 6.30
CA GLU A 68 13.22 -2.70 7.04
C GLU A 68 12.73 -1.25 6.81
N ASN A 69 13.63 -0.39 6.31
CA ASN A 69 13.36 1.01 5.99
C ASN A 69 13.21 1.29 4.48
N SER A 70 13.07 0.25 3.65
CA SER A 70 12.85 0.44 2.22
C SER A 70 11.37 0.66 1.91
N SER A 71 11.09 1.66 1.09
CA SER A 71 9.74 1.96 0.61
C SER A 71 9.17 0.80 -0.20
N ILE A 72 7.87 0.56 -0.06
CA ILE A 72 7.15 -0.50 -0.77
C ILE A 72 6.11 0.13 -1.68
N VAL A 73 6.12 -0.24 -2.96
CA VAL A 73 5.15 0.25 -3.95
C VAL A 73 4.15 -0.85 -4.28
N TYR A 74 2.87 -0.51 -4.28
CA TYR A 74 1.77 -1.37 -4.71
C TYR A 74 0.98 -0.71 -5.82
N SER A 75 0.41 -1.55 -6.69
CA SER A 75 -0.36 -1.12 -7.85
C SER A 75 -1.51 -2.09 -8.10
N HIS A 76 -2.61 -1.55 -8.64
CA HIS A 76 -3.74 -2.32 -9.13
C HIS A 76 -4.42 -1.53 -10.26
N PRO A 77 -4.77 -2.13 -11.42
CA PRO A 77 -5.29 -1.38 -12.58
C PRO A 77 -6.55 -0.57 -12.27
N HIS A 78 -7.39 -1.07 -11.36
CA HIS A 78 -8.65 -0.45 -10.95
C HIS A 78 -8.57 0.31 -9.62
N PHE A 79 -7.37 0.53 -9.07
CA PHE A 79 -7.15 1.36 -7.89
C PHE A 79 -6.34 2.60 -8.26
N GLN A 80 -7.02 3.68 -8.64
CA GLN A 80 -6.40 4.92 -9.12
C GLN A 80 -6.89 6.13 -8.31
N ARG A 81 -5.99 7.08 -8.04
CA ARG A 81 -6.32 8.35 -7.40
C ARG A 81 -7.38 9.09 -8.21
N ALA A 82 -8.39 9.60 -7.52
CA ALA A 82 -9.54 10.32 -8.10
C ALA A 82 -10.44 9.50 -9.04
N LYS A 83 -10.31 8.16 -9.09
CA LYS A 83 -11.23 7.28 -9.82
C LYS A 83 -11.89 6.23 -8.92
N PRO A 84 -12.67 6.65 -7.91
CA PRO A 84 -13.34 5.73 -6.99
C PRO A 84 -14.35 4.82 -7.69
N GLU A 85 -14.86 5.23 -8.85
CA GLU A 85 -15.75 4.41 -9.66
C GLU A 85 -15.07 3.10 -10.08
N LEU A 86 -13.75 3.03 -10.28
CA LEU A 86 -13.10 1.79 -10.69
C LEU A 86 -13.09 0.70 -9.60
N LEU A 87 -13.38 1.05 -8.33
CA LEU A 87 -13.30 0.13 -7.20
C LEU A 87 -14.24 -1.07 -7.32
N HIS A 88 -15.36 -0.98 -8.04
CA HIS A 88 -16.27 -2.12 -8.24
C HIS A 88 -15.67 -3.25 -9.06
N HIS A 89 -14.56 -3.02 -9.77
CA HIS A 89 -13.82 -4.05 -10.50
C HIS A 89 -12.76 -4.76 -9.62
N ILE A 90 -12.58 -4.35 -8.36
CA ILE A 90 -11.65 -4.99 -7.44
C ILE A 90 -12.39 -6.10 -6.69
N HIS A 91 -12.11 -7.34 -7.06
CA HIS A 91 -12.73 -8.51 -6.45
C HIS A 91 -11.74 -9.30 -5.60
N ARG A 92 -12.26 -9.85 -4.51
CA ARG A 92 -11.56 -10.83 -3.70
C ARG A 92 -11.40 -12.13 -4.50
N LYS A 93 -10.18 -12.68 -4.51
CA LYS A 93 -9.91 -14.03 -5.01
C LYS A 93 -10.57 -15.12 -4.16
#